data_AF-A0A0G1NID1-F1
#
_entry.id   AF-A0A0G1NID1-F1
#
_cell.length_a   1.000
_cell.length_b   1.000
_cell.length_c   1.000
_cell.angle_alpha   90.00
_cell.angle_beta   90.00
_cell.angle_gamma   90.00
#
_symmetry.space_group_name_H-M   'P 1'
#
loop_
_entity.id
_entity.type
_entity.pdbx_description
1 polymer ?
#
loop_
_entity_poly.entity_id
_entity_poly.type
_entity_poly.pdbx_seq_one_letter_code
_entity_poly.pdbx_strand_id
1 'polypeptide(L)'
;MSVKTFNISFPAALADQIDKKAKEQFGSRSDFLRYAALKYLREEQEFEELMAYGKQIGKEIGYKSEKAVARDISARRNQKRSWKL
;
A
#
# COMPACT_ATOMS: atom_id res chain seq x y z
N MET A 1 15.11 -25.01 3.85
CA MET A 1 13.95 -24.20 4.29
C MET A 1 13.15 -25.03 5.27
N SER A 2 12.88 -24.53 6.47
CA SER A 2 11.91 -25.16 7.37
C SER A 2 10.50 -24.78 6.89
N VAL A 3 9.67 -25.79 6.61
CA VAL A 3 8.27 -25.59 6.24
C VAL A 3 7.42 -25.93 7.44
N LYS A 4 6.49 -25.03 7.81
CA LYS A 4 5.47 -25.30 8.83
C LYS A 4 4.12 -25.47 8.15
N THR A 5 3.54 -26.65 8.27
CA THR A 5 2.20 -26.94 7.77
C THR A 5 1.16 -26.47 8.80
N PHE A 6 0.10 -25.84 8.32
CA PHE A 6 -1.03 -25.44 9.15
C PHE A 6 -2.34 -25.88 8.50
N ASN A 7 -3.30 -26.27 9.34
CA ASN A 7 -4.67 -26.57 8.92
C ASN A 7 -5.55 -25.37 9.23
N ILE A 8 -6.39 -24.97 8.29
CA ILE A 8 -7.29 -23.82 8.42
C ILE A 8 -8.67 -24.19 7.91
N SER A 9 -9.69 -23.63 8.54
CA SER A 9 -11.09 -23.78 8.12
C SER A 9 -11.58 -22.48 7.50
N PHE A 10 -12.34 -22.58 6.42
CA PHE A 10 -12.98 -21.45 5.76
C PHE A 10 -14.50 -21.65 5.70
N PRO A 11 -15.29 -20.55 5.68
CA PRO A 11 -16.67 -20.63 5.23
C PRO A 11 -16.76 -21.29 3.85
N ALA A 12 -17.74 -22.17 3.63
CA ALA A 12 -17.85 -22.94 2.39
C ALA A 12 -17.83 -22.05 1.14
N ALA A 13 -18.62 -20.98 1.14
CA ALA A 13 -18.67 -20.03 0.02
C ALA A 13 -17.34 -19.33 -0.26
N LEU A 14 -16.48 -19.15 0.75
CA LEU A 14 -15.14 -18.60 0.55
C LEU A 14 -14.19 -19.68 0.00
N ALA A 15 -14.29 -20.91 0.50
CA ALA A 15 -13.52 -22.04 -0.03
C ALA A 15 -13.81 -22.27 -1.53
N ASP A 16 -15.07 -22.17 -1.95
CA ASP A 16 -15.45 -22.29 -3.36
C ASP A 16 -14.83 -21.19 -4.24
N GLN A 17 -14.75 -19.96 -3.72
CA GLN A 17 -14.08 -18.86 -4.40
C GLN A 17 -12.57 -19.07 -4.51
N ILE A 18 -11.95 -19.54 -3.43
CA ILE A 18 -10.53 -19.92 -3.39
C ILE A 18 -10.26 -20.99 -4.44
N ASP A 19 -11.11 -22.01 -4.52
CA ASP A 19 -10.99 -23.12 -5.46
C ASP A 19 -11.07 -22.66 -6.90
N LYS A 20 -12.06 -21.82 -7.20
CA LYS A 20 -12.24 -21.23 -8.52
C LYS A 20 -11.00 -20.43 -8.91
N LYS A 21 -10.52 -19.55 -8.04
CA LYS A 21 -9.34 -18.71 -8.32
C LYS A 21 -8.06 -19.53 -8.45
N ALA A 22 -7.88 -20.52 -7.59
CA ALA A 22 -6.76 -21.43 -7.66
C ALA A 22 -6.74 -22.16 -9.02
N LYS A 23 -7.88 -22.68 -9.50
CA LYS A 23 -7.97 -23.35 -10.81
C LYS A 23 -7.72 -22.41 -12.00
N GLU A 24 -8.17 -21.16 -11.92
CA GLU A 24 -8.05 -20.20 -13.01
C GLU A 24 -6.62 -19.69 -13.20
N GLN A 25 -5.88 -19.48 -12.12
CA GLN A 25 -4.64 -18.69 -12.15
C GLN A 25 -3.44 -19.36 -11.47
N PHE A 26 -3.64 -20.51 -10.82
CA PHE A 26 -2.62 -21.21 -10.05
C PHE A 26 -2.67 -22.72 -10.32
N GLY A 27 -1.68 -23.47 -9.80
CA GLY A 27 -1.69 -24.93 -9.86
C GLY A 27 -2.52 -25.57 -8.76
N SER A 28 -2.56 -24.95 -7.57
CA SER A 28 -3.22 -25.49 -6.38
C SER A 28 -3.73 -24.41 -5.43
N ARG A 29 -4.66 -24.79 -4.53
CA ARG A 29 -5.10 -23.95 -3.39
C ARG A 29 -3.93 -23.44 -2.59
N SER A 30 -2.94 -24.30 -2.33
CA SER A 30 -1.75 -23.98 -1.56
C SER A 30 -0.88 -22.94 -2.25
N ASP A 31 -0.76 -22.99 -3.58
CA ASP A 31 -0.02 -21.97 -4.34
C ASP A 31 -0.72 -20.62 -4.27
N PHE A 32 -2.03 -20.61 -4.46
CA PHE A 32 -2.84 -19.39 -4.32
C PHE A 32 -2.71 -18.78 -2.92
N LEU A 33 -2.87 -19.59 -1.87
CA LEU A 33 -2.79 -19.12 -0.48
C LEU A 33 -1.40 -18.63 -0.11
N ARG A 34 -0.33 -19.31 -0.59
CA ARG A 34 1.05 -18.85 -0.41
C ARG A 34 1.28 -17.50 -1.09
N TYR A 35 0.81 -17.35 -2.33
CA TYR A 35 0.89 -16.08 -3.05
C TYR A 35 0.11 -14.97 -2.34
N ALA A 36 -1.13 -15.23 -1.93
CA ALA A 36 -1.98 -14.27 -1.26
C ALA A 36 -1.36 -13.79 0.07
N ALA A 37 -0.80 -14.71 0.87
CA ALA A 37 -0.13 -14.37 2.12
C ALA A 37 1.12 -13.50 1.88
N LEU A 38 1.97 -13.88 0.91
CA LEU A 38 3.16 -13.09 0.56
C LEU A 38 2.80 -11.70 0.04
N LYS A 39 1.76 -11.61 -0.79
CA LYS A 39 1.28 -10.34 -1.33
C LYS A 39 0.80 -9.42 -0.21
N TYR A 40 -0.05 -9.92 0.69
CA TYR A 40 -0.56 -9.14 1.82
C TYR A 40 0.58 -8.61 2.70
N LEU A 41 1.52 -9.48 3.09
CA LEU A 41 2.66 -9.07 3.94
C LEU A 41 3.54 -8.02 3.25
N ARG A 42 3.74 -8.13 1.95
CA ARG A 42 4.51 -7.14 1.18
C ARG A 42 3.79 -5.79 1.14
N GLU A 43 2.50 -5.78 0.83
CA GLU A 43 1.70 -4.55 0.75
C GLU A 43 1.67 -3.81 2.10
N GLU A 44 1.54 -4.56 3.21
CA GLU A 44 1.61 -3.99 4.56
C GLU A 44 2.99 -3.37 4.84
N GLN A 45 4.07 -4.08 4.50
CA GLN A 45 5.43 -3.58 4.69
C GLN A 45 5.69 -2.33 3.85
N GLU A 46 5.31 -2.33 2.57
CA GLU A 46 5.45 -1.18 1.67
C GLU A 46 4.70 0.04 2.20
N PHE A 47 3.51 -0.17 2.78
CA PHE A 47 2.73 0.89 3.41
C PHE A 47 3.40 1.44 4.66
N GLU A 48 3.96 0.59 5.52
CA GLU A 48 4.71 1.00 6.70
C GLU A 48 5.95 1.82 6.34
N GLU A 49 6.70 1.38 5.33
CA GLU A 49 7.87 2.08 4.80
C GLU A 49 7.50 3.46 4.23
N LEU A 50 6.41 3.54 3.45
CA LEU A 50 5.89 4.81 2.92
C LEU A 50 5.51 5.77 4.06
N MET A 51 4.86 5.27 5.10
CA MET A 51 4.46 6.07 6.25
C MET A 51 5.66 6.53 7.07
N ALA A 52 6.66 5.68 7.26
CA ALA A 52 7.91 6.04 7.93
C ALA A 52 8.65 7.15 7.17
N TYR A 53 8.75 7.00 5.85
CA TYR A 53 9.35 8.00 4.97
C TYR A 53 8.58 9.34 5.02
N GLY A 54 7.25 9.31 4.95
CA GLY A 54 6.42 10.50 5.08
C GLY A 54 6.60 11.22 6.43
N LYS A 55 6.73 10.47 7.53
CA LYS A 55 7.03 11.02 8.86
C LYS A 55 8.41 11.67 8.92
N GLN A 56 9.42 11.06 8.29
CA GLN A 56 10.75 11.65 8.22
C GLN A 56 10.73 12.97 7.46
N ILE A 57 10.16 12.98 6.25
CA ILE A 57 10.00 14.20 5.46
C ILE A 57 9.24 15.26 6.28
N GLY A 58 8.13 14.90 6.92
CA GLY A 58 7.34 15.82 7.74
C GLY A 58 8.12 16.49 8.87
N LYS A 59 9.17 15.85 9.42
CA LYS A 59 10.06 16.45 10.42
C LYS A 59 11.05 17.43 9.81
N GLU A 60 11.48 17.18 8.58
CA GLU A 60 12.48 18.00 7.87
C GLU A 60 11.85 19.24 7.21
N ILE A 61 10.59 19.17 6.80
CA ILE A 61 9.93 20.30 6.17
C ILE A 61 9.56 21.36 7.22
N GLY A 62 9.95 22.62 6.98
CA GLY A 62 9.70 23.76 7.88
C GLY A 62 8.23 24.21 8.00
N TYR A 63 7.27 23.50 7.41
CA TYR A 63 5.86 23.89 7.45
C TYR A 63 5.18 23.37 8.72
N LYS A 64 4.67 24.30 9.53
CA LYS A 64 4.02 23.99 10.81
C LYS A 64 2.48 23.92 10.73
N SER A 65 1.89 24.17 9.57
CA SER A 65 0.43 24.07 9.36
C SER A 65 0.07 23.98 7.88
N GLU A 66 -1.09 23.39 7.60
CA GLU A 66 -1.66 23.34 6.24
C GLU A 66 -1.88 24.74 5.65
N LYS A 67 -2.29 25.72 6.48
CA LYS A 67 -2.44 27.11 6.05
C LYS A 67 -1.11 27.73 5.59
N ALA A 68 0.02 27.34 6.18
CA ALA A 68 1.33 27.81 5.74
C ALA A 68 1.70 27.23 4.36
N VAL A 69 1.44 25.93 4.17
CA VAL A 69 1.63 25.25 2.87
C VAL A 69 0.74 25.88 1.79
N ALA A 70 -0.54 26.08 2.07
CA ALA A 70 -1.49 26.67 1.12
C ALA A 70 -1.09 28.09 0.69
N ARG A 71 -0.57 28.91 1.63
CA ARG A 71 -0.05 30.24 1.32
C ARG A 71 1.16 30.17 0.39
N ASP A 72 2.14 29.31 0.66
CA ASP A 72 3.33 29.17 -0.18
C ASP A 72 2.97 28.71 -1.60
N ILE A 73 2.07 27.72 -1.73
CA ILE A 73 1.57 27.24 -3.03
C ILE A 73 0.91 28.38 -3.81
N SER A 74 0.01 29.14 -3.19
CA SER A 74 -0.67 30.27 -3.82
C SER A 74 0.31 31.36 -4.26
N ALA A 75 1.30 31.69 -3.41
CA ALA A 75 2.34 32.66 -3.74
C ALA A 75 3.15 32.23 -4.98
N ARG A 76 3.62 30.97 -5.03
CA ARG A 76 4.35 30.42 -6.19
C ARG A 76 3.51 30.39 -7.47
N ARG A 77 2.21 30.06 -7.38
CA ARG A 77 1.30 30.07 -8.52
C ARG A 77 1.11 31.47 -9.09
N ASN A 78 0.99 32.48 -8.22
CA ASN A 78 0.82 33.87 -8.64
C ASN A 78 2.10 34.46 -9.27
N GLN A 79 3.27 34.12 -8.73
CA GLN A 79 4.56 34.55 -9.29
C GLN A 79 4.83 34.00 -10.70
N LYS A 80 4.35 32.78 -11.00
CA LYS A 80 4.43 32.23 -12.37
C LYS A 80 3.43 32.87 -13.35
N ARG A 81 2.32 33.43 -12.86
CA ARG A 81 1.34 34.13 -13.70
C ARG A 81 1.81 35.53 -14.08
N SER A 82 2.56 36.21 -13.21
CA SER A 82 3.11 37.54 -13.51
C SER A 82 4.25 37.53 -14.54
N TRP A 83 4.87 36.38 -14.83
CA TRP A 83 5.91 36.23 -15.85
C TRP A 83 5.37 35.91 -17.25
N LYS A 84 4.04 35.72 -17.37
CA LYS A 84 3.33 35.45 -18.65
C LYS A 84 2.52 36.66 -19.16
N LEU A 85 2.70 37.83 -18.54
CA LEU A 85 2.15 39.13 -18.94
C LEU A 85 3.31 40.05 -19.27
#